data_AF-A0A656AZT9-F1
#
_entry.id   AF-A0A656AZT9-F1
#
_cell.length_a   1.000
_cell.length_b   1.000
_cell.length_c   1.000
_cell.angle_alpha   90.00
_cell.angle_beta   90.00
_cell.angle_gamma   90.00
#
_symmetry.space_group_name_H-M   'P 1'
#
loop_
_entity.id
_entity.type
_entity.pdbx_description
1 polymer ?
#
loop_
_entity_poly.entity_id
_entity_poly.type
_entity_poly.pdbx_seq_one_letter_code
_entity_poly.pdbx_strand_id
1 'polypeptide(L)'
;MLRQTASAFGDQLSWWQEQNCLCAMKLAADAFGSTNRHGTISLADATCEAGVSWKGRAHSAATDAIATADLVTEIAKVQRDLVVQLQELQSKGNLE
;
A
#
# COMPACT_ATOMS: atom_id res chain seq x y z
N MET A 1 15.92 2.40 10.06
CA MET A 1 16.90 1.32 9.82
C MET A 1 17.93 1.74 8.78
N LEU A 2 17.53 2.03 7.53
CA LEU A 2 18.46 2.41 6.45
C LEU A 2 19.48 3.53 6.82
N ARG A 3 18.99 4.65 7.38
CA ARG A 3 19.83 5.78 7.83
C ARG A 3 20.88 5.38 8.87
N GLN A 4 20.51 4.52 9.82
CA GLN A 4 21.40 4.05 10.88
C GLN A 4 22.48 3.13 10.30
N THR A 5 22.10 2.21 9.41
CA THR A 5 23.04 1.32 8.72
C THR A 5 24.04 2.13 7.88
N ALA A 6 23.57 3.05 7.04
CA ALA A 6 24.46 3.87 6.22
C ALA A 6 25.44 4.68 7.08
N SER A 7 24.95 5.29 8.16
CA SER A 7 25.80 6.05 9.09
C SER A 7 26.87 5.17 9.76
N ALA A 8 26.59 3.90 10.03
CA ALA A 8 27.55 2.99 10.65
C ALA A 8 28.71 2.60 9.70
N PHE A 9 28.47 2.64 8.39
CA PHE A 9 29.47 2.30 7.37
C PHE A 9 30.06 3.52 6.66
N GLY A 10 29.67 4.75 7.05
CA GLY A 10 30.14 5.98 6.43
C GLY A 10 29.54 6.26 5.05
N ASP A 11 28.44 5.59 4.70
CA ASP A 11 27.77 5.76 3.42
C ASP A 11 26.93 7.03 3.37
N GLN A 12 26.98 7.73 2.24
CA GLN A 12 26.14 8.91 2.00
C GLN A 12 24.78 8.49 1.43
N LEU A 13 23.70 9.06 2.00
CA LEU A 13 22.31 8.83 1.58
C LEU A 13 21.71 10.03 0.85
N SER A 14 22.51 10.78 0.08
CA SER A 14 22.04 11.97 -0.66
C SER A 14 20.91 11.68 -1.65
N TRP A 15 20.83 10.44 -2.13
CA TRP A 15 19.76 9.93 -3.00
C TRP A 15 18.45 9.60 -2.26
N TRP A 16 18.48 9.47 -0.92
CA TRP A 16 17.35 9.06 -0.10
C TRP A 16 16.79 10.25 0.69
N GLN A 17 15.56 10.65 0.38
CA GLN A 17 14.86 11.74 1.06
C GLN A 17 13.61 11.19 1.78
N GLU A 18 13.50 11.48 3.08
CA GLU A 18 12.40 10.97 3.92
C GLU A 18 11.01 11.43 3.44
N GLN A 19 10.92 12.62 2.85
CA GLN A 19 9.69 13.16 2.25
C GLN A 19 9.13 12.35 1.07
N ASN A 20 9.94 11.47 0.46
CA ASN A 20 9.49 10.59 -0.63
C ASN A 20 9.02 9.21 -0.11
N CYS A 21 9.07 8.97 1.20
CA CYS A 21 8.73 7.68 1.79
C CYS A 21 7.24 7.62 2.17
N LEU A 22 6.41 7.13 1.25
CA LEU A 22 5.02 6.80 1.55
C LEU A 22 4.92 5.35 2.07
N CYS A 23 4.12 5.15 3.12
CA CYS A 23 3.91 3.83 3.70
C CYS A 23 2.67 3.16 3.07
N ALA A 24 2.88 2.16 2.23
CA ALA A 24 1.81 1.39 1.61
C ALA A 24 0.86 0.74 2.64
N MET A 25 1.37 0.35 3.82
CA MET A 25 0.54 -0.25 4.87
C MET A 25 -0.40 0.75 5.52
N LYS A 26 -0.02 2.03 5.57
CA LYS A 26 -0.92 3.08 6.05
C LYS A 26 -2.05 3.28 5.04
N LEU A 27 -1.71 3.35 3.75
CA LEU A 27 -2.71 3.41 2.68
C LEU A 27 -3.66 2.19 2.70
N ALA A 28 -3.12 0.99 2.92
CA ALA A 28 -3.94 -0.22 3.01
C ALA A 28 -4.86 -0.21 4.24
N ALA A 29 -4.40 0.30 5.38
CA ALA A 29 -5.26 0.46 6.56
C ALA A 29 -6.38 1.48 6.31
N ASP A 30 -6.10 2.56 5.59
CA ASP A 30 -7.12 3.55 5.20
C ASP A 30 -8.13 2.95 4.19
N ALA A 31 -7.71 2.03 3.32
CA ALA A 31 -8.55 1.41 2.30
C ALA A 31 -9.39 0.23 2.81
N PHE A 32 -8.80 -0.66 3.61
CA PHE A 32 -9.40 -1.93 4.02
C PHE A 32 -9.70 -2.04 5.52
N GLY A 33 -9.22 -1.06 6.30
CA GLY A 33 -9.29 -1.09 7.76
C GLY A 33 -8.03 -1.70 8.40
N SER A 34 -7.84 -1.40 9.68
CA SER A 34 -6.74 -1.97 10.47
C SER A 34 -7.09 -3.36 11.00
N THR A 35 -6.09 -4.24 11.11
CA THR A 35 -6.26 -5.60 11.65
C THR A 35 -5.74 -5.74 13.08
N ASN A 36 -5.22 -4.66 13.66
CA ASN A 36 -4.75 -4.64 15.04
C ASN A 36 -5.10 -3.34 15.78
N ARG A 37 -4.98 -3.40 17.11
CA ARG A 37 -5.28 -2.28 18.04
C ARG A 37 -4.42 -1.02 17.83
N HIS A 38 -3.34 -1.11 17.06
CA HIS A 38 -2.44 0.00 16.78
C HIS A 38 -2.81 0.75 15.49
N GLY A 39 -3.90 0.35 14.82
CA GLY A 39 -4.35 1.02 13.60
C GLY A 39 -3.54 0.66 12.36
N THR A 40 -2.85 -0.49 12.36
CA THR A 40 -2.09 -0.95 11.20
C THR A 40 -2.63 -2.28 10.66
N ILE A 41 -2.20 -2.61 9.45
CA ILE A 41 -2.48 -3.88 8.76
C ILE A 41 -1.15 -4.49 8.30
N SER A 42 -1.05 -5.81 8.31
CA SER A 42 0.15 -6.51 7.81
C SER A 42 0.15 -6.56 6.29
N LEU A 43 1.32 -6.74 5.67
CA LEU A 43 1.40 -6.91 4.21
C LEU A 43 0.63 -8.15 3.74
N ALA A 44 0.68 -9.24 4.53
CA ALA A 44 -0.07 -10.46 4.24
C ALA A 44 -1.59 -10.21 4.22
N ASP A 45 -2.13 -9.62 5.29
CA ASP A 45 -3.57 -9.31 5.37
C ASP A 45 -3.97 -8.35 4.26
N ALA A 46 -3.21 -7.27 4.05
CA ALA A 46 -3.51 -6.28 3.03
C ALA A 46 -3.52 -6.87 1.61
N THR A 47 -2.57 -7.75 1.28
CA THR A 47 -2.55 -8.44 -0.02
C THR A 47 -3.72 -9.42 -0.16
N CYS A 48 -4.14 -10.07 0.93
CA CYS A 48 -5.31 -10.93 0.95
C CYS A 48 -6.60 -10.14 0.66
N GLU A 49 -6.82 -9.04 1.40
CA GLU A 49 -7.98 -8.15 1.22
C GLU A 49 -8.03 -7.52 -0.18
N ALA A 50 -6.87 -7.15 -0.74
CA ALA A 50 -6.76 -6.60 -2.08
C ALA A 50 -6.84 -7.66 -3.20
N GLY A 51 -6.95 -8.96 -2.88
CA GLY A 51 -6.95 -10.04 -3.88
C GLY A 51 -5.63 -10.21 -4.63
N VAL A 52 -4.52 -9.71 -4.09
CA VAL A 52 -3.19 -9.81 -4.68
C VAL A 52 -2.63 -11.22 -4.48
N SER A 53 -2.27 -11.89 -5.56
CA SER A 53 -1.55 -13.16 -5.50
C SER A 53 -0.06 -12.93 -5.21
N TRP A 54 0.40 -13.36 -4.04
CA TRP A 54 1.79 -13.20 -3.64
C TRP A 54 2.75 -14.00 -4.54
N LYS A 55 3.74 -13.32 -5.11
CA LYS A 55 4.73 -13.93 -6.01
C LYS A 55 6.01 -14.28 -5.25
N GLY A 56 6.32 -15.56 -5.14
CA GLY A 56 7.55 -16.04 -4.48
C GLY A 56 7.40 -16.24 -2.97
N ARG A 57 8.54 -16.34 -2.27
CA ARG A 57 8.58 -16.64 -0.83
C ARG A 57 8.53 -15.37 0.01
N ALA A 58 7.52 -15.25 0.88
CA ALA A 58 7.44 -14.18 1.88
C ALA A 58 8.71 -14.07 2.75
N HIS A 59 8.99 -12.86 3.25
CA HIS A 59 10.22 -12.51 3.99
C HIS A 59 11.48 -12.43 3.11
N SER A 60 11.32 -12.34 1.78
CA SER A 60 12.38 -11.92 0.89
C SER A 60 12.17 -10.46 0.51
N ALA A 61 13.20 -9.64 0.66
CA ALA A 61 13.10 -8.20 0.36
C ALA A 61 12.57 -7.93 -1.06
N ALA A 62 13.00 -8.74 -2.04
CA ALA A 62 12.56 -8.59 -3.43
C ALA A 62 11.08 -8.93 -3.61
N THR A 63 10.62 -10.05 -3.04
CA THR A 63 9.22 -10.48 -3.19
C THR A 63 8.27 -9.60 -2.41
N ASP A 64 8.69 -9.14 -1.24
CA ASP A 64 7.89 -8.28 -0.38
C ASP A 64 7.76 -6.87 -1.02
N ALA A 65 8.80 -6.39 -1.71
CA ALA A 65 8.74 -5.17 -2.50
C ALA A 65 7.77 -5.30 -3.70
N ILE A 66 7.80 -6.44 -4.41
CA ILE A 66 6.86 -6.71 -5.51
C ILE A 66 5.42 -6.78 -4.98
N ALA A 67 5.19 -7.53 -3.90
CA ALA A 67 3.86 -7.62 -3.29
C ALA A 67 3.34 -6.26 -2.83
N THR A 68 4.23 -5.39 -2.30
CA THR A 68 3.88 -4.02 -1.93
C THR A 68 3.49 -3.17 -3.14
N ALA A 69 4.21 -3.30 -4.27
CA ALA A 69 3.89 -2.57 -5.50
C ALA A 69 2.58 -3.05 -6.13
N ASP A 70 2.35 -4.36 -6.16
CA ASP A 70 1.10 -4.97 -6.62
C ASP A 70 -0.08 -4.49 -5.74
N LEU A 71 0.08 -4.47 -4.41
CA LEU A 71 -0.92 -3.95 -3.48
C LEU A 71 -1.30 -2.49 -3.75
N VAL A 72 -0.32 -1.60 -3.92
CA VAL A 72 -0.61 -0.18 -4.22
C VAL A 72 -1.35 -0.05 -5.56
N THR A 73 -1.00 -0.89 -6.53
CA THR A 73 -1.68 -0.91 -7.84
C THR A 73 -3.14 -1.34 -7.71
N GLU A 74 -3.42 -2.38 -6.92
CA GLU A 74 -4.80 -2.84 -6.69
C GLU A 74 -5.63 -1.83 -5.88
N ILE A 75 -5.05 -1.20 -4.84
CA ILE A 75 -5.74 -0.13 -4.11
C ILE A 75 -6.14 1.02 -5.05
N ALA A 76 -5.25 1.44 -5.95
CA ALA A 76 -5.54 2.49 -6.92
C ALA A 76 -6.64 2.08 -7.91
N LYS A 77 -6.77 0.79 -8.25
CA LYS A 77 -7.87 0.29 -9.09
C LYS A 77 -9.19 0.34 -8.34
N VAL A 78 -9.23 -0.19 -7.11
CA VAL A 78 -10.43 -0.17 -6.26
C VAL A 78 -10.93 1.26 -6.08
N GLN A 79 -10.05 2.21 -5.78
CA GLN A 79 -10.44 3.61 -5.65
C GLN A 79 -11.08 4.16 -6.94
N ARG A 80 -10.47 3.89 -8.09
CA ARG A 80 -10.99 4.35 -9.39
C ARG A 80 -12.38 3.78 -9.67
N ASP A 81 -12.55 2.48 -9.44
CA ASP A 81 -13.81 1.79 -9.71
C ASP A 81 -14.92 2.30 -8.78
N LEU A 82 -14.61 2.53 -7.51
CA LEU A 82 -15.54 3.14 -6.55
C LEU A 82 -15.97 4.54 -6.97
N VAL A 83 -15.04 5.37 -7.45
CA VAL A 83 -15.36 6.72 -7.95
C VAL A 83 -16.31 6.65 -9.14
N VAL A 84 -16.08 5.74 -10.09
CA VAL A 84 -16.97 5.54 -11.25
C VAL A 84 -18.36 5.10 -10.79
N GLN A 85 -18.45 4.12 -9.90
CA GLN A 85 -19.74 3.64 -9.38
C GLN A 85 -20.51 4.73 -8.65
N LEU A 86 -19.82 5.57 -7.86
CA LEU A 86 -20.45 6.71 -7.18
C LEU A 86 -21.02 7.72 -8.18
N GLN A 87 -20.30 8.03 -9.26
CA GLN A 87 -20.78 8.92 -10.32
C GLN A 87 -22.01 8.35 -11.04
N GLU A 88 -22.01 7.05 -11.32
CA GLU A 88 -23.15 6.36 -11.92
C GLU A 88 -24.39 6.39 -11.00
N LEU A 89 -24.20 6.18 -9.70
CA LEU A 89 -25.30 6.25 -8.73
C LEU A 89 -25.85 7.67 -8.59
N GLN A 90 -24.98 8.69 -8.53
CA GLN A 90 -25.39 10.10 -8.46
C GLN A 90 -26.13 10.55 -9.72
N SER A 91 -25.70 10.11 -10.90
CA SER A 91 -26.40 10.44 -12.15
C SER A 91 -27.77 9.78 -12.25
N LYS A 92 -27.94 8.55 -11.74
CA LYS A 92 -29.23 7.87 -11.65
C LYS A 92 -30.17 8.51 -10.61
N GLY A 93 -29.65 8.90 -9.45
CA GLY A 93 -30.44 9.56 -8.40
C GLY A 93 -30.88 10.99 -8.73
N ASN A 94 -30.26 11.65 -9.70
CA ASN A 94 -30.67 12.97 -10.21
C ASN A 94 -31.70 12.90 -11.35
N LEU A 95 -32.10 11.71 -11.79
CA LEU A 95 -33.12 11.46 -12.81
C LEU A 95 -34.49 11.08 -12.21
N GLU A 96 -34.57 10.95 -10.89
CA GLU A 96 -35.81 10.81 -10.09
C GLU A 96 -36.21 12.16 -9.46
#